data_AF-A0AAD4ZPF8-F1
#
_entry.id   AF-A0AAD4ZPF8-F1
#
_cell.length_a   1.000
_cell.length_b   1.000
_cell.length_c   1.000
_cell.angle_alpha   90.00
_cell.angle_beta   90.00
_cell.angle_gamma   90.00
#
_symmetry.space_group_name_H-M   'P 1'
#
loop_
_entity.id
_entity.type
_entity.pdbx_description
1 polymer ?
#
loop_
_entity_poly.entity_id
_entity_poly.type
_entity_poly.pdbx_seq_one_letter_code
_entity_poly.pdbx_strand_id
1 'polypeptide(L)'
;MMFPGRSQMIPVMNSFDPPTERARSRRNEGSVNQADNKKQNIPNKYTSKMLLSAIDERHRGTYDFIYLPIDFKNKCNVGYAFINMTDPRMIVPFYQSFNGKKWREVQ
;
A
#
# COMPACT_ATOMS: atom_id res chain seq x y z
N MET A 1 -39.82 -38.57 -1.40
CA MET A 1 -38.53 -38.77 -0.72
C MET A 1 -37.98 -37.41 -0.33
N MET A 2 -37.84 -37.13 0.97
CA MET A 2 -37.03 -36.03 1.50
C MET A 2 -36.36 -36.55 2.77
N PHE A 3 -35.04 -36.62 2.77
CA PHE A 3 -34.24 -36.95 3.93
C PHE A 3 -34.09 -35.69 4.82
N PRO A 4 -34.19 -35.76 6.16
CA PRO A 4 -33.70 -34.72 7.03
C PRO A 4 -32.23 -34.97 7.37
N GLY A 5 -31.37 -33.96 7.25
CA GLY A 5 -29.96 -34.11 7.61
C GLY A 5 -29.19 -32.80 7.73
N ARG A 6 -29.09 -32.27 8.97
CA ARG A 6 -27.84 -32.14 9.77
C ARG A 6 -28.08 -31.21 10.96
N SER A 7 -27.96 -31.81 12.15
CA SER A 7 -28.03 -31.18 13.46
C SER A 7 -27.18 -29.92 13.58
N GLN A 8 -27.77 -28.86 14.13
CA GLN A 8 -27.02 -27.77 14.75
C GLN A 8 -26.39 -28.30 16.04
N MET A 9 -25.06 -28.23 16.15
CA MET A 9 -24.36 -28.51 17.40
C MET A 9 -24.64 -27.36 18.37
N ILE A 10 -25.36 -27.65 19.46
CA ILE A 10 -25.53 -26.71 20.56
C ILE A 10 -24.17 -26.64 21.28
N PRO A 11 -23.53 -25.46 21.42
CA PRO A 11 -22.29 -25.35 22.16
C PRO A 11 -22.54 -25.74 23.63
N VAL A 12 -21.73 -26.66 24.15
CA VAL A 12 -21.68 -26.98 25.57
C VAL A 12 -21.28 -25.71 26.32
N MET A 13 -22.19 -25.22 27.14
CA MET A 13 -21.95 -24.11 28.06
C MET A 13 -20.91 -24.55 29.10
N ASN A 14 -19.74 -23.91 29.10
CA ASN A 14 -18.86 -23.96 30.26
C ASN A 14 -19.59 -23.27 31.42
N SER A 15 -19.75 -24.00 32.52
CA SER A 15 -20.58 -23.64 33.69
C SER A 15 -19.95 -22.55 34.59
N PHE A 16 -19.15 -21.65 34.03
CA PHE A 16 -18.44 -20.62 34.79
C PHE A 16 -18.29 -19.31 34.00
N ASP A 17 -19.41 -18.70 33.61
CA ASP A 17 -19.44 -17.30 33.17
C ASP A 17 -20.53 -16.52 33.95
N PRO A 18 -20.16 -15.44 34.66
CA PRO A 18 -21.09 -14.66 35.48
C PRO A 18 -22.10 -13.82 34.65
N PRO A 19 -23.27 -13.46 35.20
CA PRO A 19 -24.46 -13.14 34.41
C PRO A 19 -24.52 -11.74 33.78
N THR A 20 -23.47 -10.92 33.87
CA THR A 20 -23.58 -9.47 33.60
C THR A 20 -23.11 -9.00 32.23
N GLU A 21 -22.43 -9.81 31.43
CA GLU A 21 -21.91 -9.39 30.10
C GLU A 21 -22.74 -9.96 28.95
N ARG A 22 -24.06 -9.73 28.94
CA ARG A 22 -24.97 -10.27 27.91
C ARG A 22 -25.60 -9.25 26.96
N ALA A 23 -25.17 -8.00 26.95
CA ALA A 23 -25.72 -7.05 25.98
C ALA A 23 -24.75 -5.94 25.59
N ARG A 24 -24.60 -5.79 24.27
CA ARG A 24 -24.07 -4.61 23.57
C ARG A 24 -22.57 -4.37 23.78
N SER A 25 -21.79 -4.85 22.84
CA SER A 25 -21.42 -4.02 21.69
C SER A 25 -20.43 -4.81 20.85
N ARG A 26 -20.85 -5.19 19.63
CA ARG A 26 -19.87 -5.27 18.55
C ARG A 26 -19.34 -3.85 18.41
N ARG A 27 -18.30 -3.52 19.20
CA ARG A 27 -17.47 -2.35 18.95
C ARG A 27 -16.83 -2.64 17.61
N ASN A 28 -17.49 -2.18 16.55
CA ASN A 28 -16.87 -1.95 15.27
C ASN A 28 -15.83 -0.88 15.54
N GLU A 29 -14.64 -1.29 16.01
CA GLU A 29 -13.46 -0.45 15.87
C GLU A 29 -13.34 -0.23 14.37
N GLY A 30 -13.79 0.94 13.94
CA GLY A 30 -13.60 1.40 12.58
C GLY A 30 -12.15 1.15 12.23
N SER A 31 -11.95 0.49 11.09
CA SER A 31 -10.65 0.30 10.46
C SER A 31 -10.05 1.67 10.17
N VAL A 32 -9.46 2.27 11.19
CA VAL A 32 -8.70 3.51 11.09
C VAL A 32 -7.27 3.04 10.84
N ASN A 33 -6.79 3.32 9.62
CA ASN A 33 -5.38 3.35 9.19
C ASN A 33 -4.80 2.22 8.30
N GLN A 34 -5.56 1.28 7.74
CA GLN A 34 -4.96 0.39 6.71
C GLN A 34 -4.96 0.99 5.29
N ALA A 35 -5.78 2.02 5.04
CA ALA A 35 -5.90 2.64 3.72
C ALA A 35 -4.81 3.70 3.41
N ASP A 36 -4.14 4.26 4.42
CA ASP A 36 -3.32 5.46 4.23
C ASP A 36 -1.82 5.22 3.99
N ASN A 37 -1.34 3.98 4.15
CA ASN A 37 0.09 3.67 3.96
C ASN A 37 0.47 3.26 2.51
N LYS A 38 -0.49 3.14 1.60
CA LYS A 38 -0.25 2.67 0.22
C LYS A 38 0.24 3.76 -0.75
N LYS A 39 0.36 5.00 -0.28
CA LYS A 39 0.72 6.18 -1.10
C LYS A 39 2.22 6.43 -1.22
N GLN A 40 3.07 5.45 -0.93
CA GLN A 40 4.52 5.58 -1.05
C GLN A 40 5.10 4.92 -2.31
N ASN A 41 4.32 4.05 -2.99
CA ASN A 41 4.77 3.37 -4.20
C ASN A 41 4.58 4.23 -5.45
N ILE A 42 5.46 4.05 -6.43
CA ILE A 42 5.31 4.64 -7.77
C ILE A 42 4.03 4.06 -8.38
N PRO A 43 3.11 4.87 -8.93
CA PRO A 43 1.88 4.35 -9.51
C PRO A 43 2.18 3.48 -10.73
N ASN A 44 1.55 2.31 -10.83
CA ASN A 44 1.82 1.29 -11.85
C ASN A 44 1.79 1.79 -13.31
N LYS A 45 1.03 2.86 -13.60
CA LYS A 45 0.94 3.48 -14.93
C LYS A 45 2.10 4.44 -15.26
N TYR A 46 2.97 4.76 -14.30
CA TYR A 46 4.13 5.61 -14.57
C TYR A 46 5.08 4.93 -15.54
N THR A 47 5.49 5.69 -16.56
CA THR A 47 6.59 5.33 -17.45
C THR A 47 7.90 5.93 -16.94
N SER A 48 9.04 5.41 -17.40
CA SER A 48 10.36 5.97 -17.07
C SER A 48 10.44 7.47 -17.41
N LYS A 49 9.83 7.91 -18.52
CA LYS A 49 9.79 9.32 -18.93
C LYS A 49 9.00 10.20 -17.96
N MET A 50 7.90 9.68 -17.41
CA MET A 50 7.08 10.43 -16.45
C MET A 50 7.76 10.51 -15.08
N LEU A 51 8.41 9.43 -14.66
CA LEU A 51 9.23 9.43 -13.45
C LEU A 51 10.41 10.41 -13.58
N LEU A 52 11.11 10.36 -14.72
CA LEU A 52 12.20 11.29 -15.05
C LEU A 52 11.72 12.75 -14.98
N SER A 53 10.61 13.07 -15.63
CA SER A 53 10.05 14.42 -15.62
C SER A 53 9.67 14.88 -14.21
N ALA A 54 9.14 14.00 -13.37
CA ALA A 54 8.81 14.32 -11.97
C ALA A 54 10.05 14.57 -11.10
N ILE A 55 11.19 13.94 -11.43
CA ILE A 55 12.47 14.12 -10.74
C ILE A 55 13.16 15.41 -11.20
N ASP A 56 13.13 15.70 -12.50
CA ASP A 56 13.75 16.88 -13.08
C ASP A 56 13.18 18.21 -12.57
N GLU A 57 11.96 18.23 -12.04
CA GLU A 57 11.36 19.42 -11.42
C GLU A 57 12.22 20.02 -10.29
N ARG A 58 13.00 19.20 -9.58
CA ARG A 58 13.79 19.64 -8.41
C ARG A 58 15.21 19.09 -8.35
N HIS A 59 15.49 18.01 -9.07
CA HIS A 59 16.75 17.24 -8.95
C HIS A 59 17.41 17.00 -10.31
N ARG A 60 17.15 17.85 -11.31
CA ARG A 60 17.78 17.73 -12.62
C ARG A 60 19.30 17.83 -12.51
N GLY A 61 20.02 16.86 -13.08
CA GLY A 61 21.48 16.83 -13.08
C GLY A 61 22.12 16.28 -11.80
N THR A 62 21.33 15.85 -10.81
CA THR A 62 21.85 15.25 -9.57
C THR A 62 21.89 13.73 -9.62
N TYR A 63 21.57 13.14 -10.77
CA TYR A 63 21.52 11.70 -11.01
C TYR A 63 21.98 11.43 -12.45
N ASP A 64 22.54 10.25 -12.69
CA ASP A 64 23.04 9.83 -14.01
C ASP A 64 22.34 8.57 -14.55
N PHE A 65 21.65 7.84 -13.68
CA PHE A 65 20.94 6.61 -14.05
C PHE A 65 19.60 6.52 -13.34
N ILE A 66 18.56 6.15 -14.11
CA ILE A 66 17.23 5.81 -13.61
C ILE A 66 16.73 4.55 -14.33
N TYR A 67 16.26 3.58 -13.54
CA TYR A 67 15.64 2.37 -14.05
C TYR A 67 14.32 2.09 -13.32
N LEU A 68 13.22 2.07 -14.08
CA LEU A 68 11.89 1.68 -13.62
C LEU A 68 11.56 0.30 -14.22
N PRO A 69 11.62 -0.79 -13.44
CA PRO A 69 11.32 -2.12 -13.96
C PRO A 69 9.84 -2.20 -14.38
N ILE A 70 9.60 -2.84 -15.53
CA ILE A 70 8.26 -3.02 -16.12
C ILE A 70 7.90 -4.50 -16.09
N ASP A 71 6.70 -4.80 -15.60
CA ASP A 71 6.04 -6.08 -15.81
C ASP A 71 5.49 -6.12 -17.25
N PHE A 72 6.13 -6.92 -18.10
CA PHE A 72 5.75 -7.06 -19.50
C PHE A 72 4.36 -7.68 -19.69
N LYS A 73 3.86 -8.47 -18.74
CA LYS A 73 2.55 -9.11 -18.83
C LYS A 73 1.42 -8.09 -18.64
N ASN A 74 1.58 -7.21 -17.64
CA ASN A 74 0.59 -6.19 -17.29
C ASN A 74 0.88 -4.81 -17.92
N LYS A 75 2.02 -4.66 -18.62
CA LYS A 75 2.53 -3.41 -19.20
C LYS A 75 2.56 -2.25 -18.19
N CYS A 76 2.85 -2.58 -16.94
CA CYS A 76 2.85 -1.66 -15.81
C CYS A 76 4.18 -1.75 -15.08
N ASN A 77 4.59 -0.70 -14.37
CA ASN A 77 5.74 -0.81 -13.47
C ASN A 77 5.39 -1.61 -12.20
N VAL A 78 6.44 -2.06 -11.52
CA VAL A 78 6.37 -2.90 -10.32
C VAL A 78 6.34 -2.10 -9.01
N GLY A 79 6.21 -0.76 -9.08
CA GLY A 79 6.00 0.11 -7.91
C GLY A 79 7.26 0.71 -7.27
N TYR A 80 8.45 0.46 -7.82
CA TYR A 80 9.73 1.02 -7.37
C TYR A 80 10.69 1.26 -8.55
N ALA A 81 11.70 2.10 -8.34
CA ALA A 81 12.74 2.41 -9.32
C ALA A 81 14.11 2.45 -8.66
N PHE A 82 15.15 2.22 -9.46
CA PHE A 82 16.54 2.43 -9.08
C PHE A 82 17.01 3.76 -9.63
N ILE A 83 17.67 4.55 -8.80
CA ILE A 83 18.21 5.86 -9.15
C ILE A 83 19.64 5.91 -8.63
N ASN A 84 20.59 6.23 -9.49
CA ASN A 84 21.96 6.50 -9.08
C ASN A 84 22.15 8.02 -9.01
N MET A 85 22.44 8.52 -7.82
CA MET A 85 22.73 9.93 -7.60
C MET A 85 24.20 10.20 -7.95
N THR A 86 24.48 11.30 -8.64
CA THR A 86 25.87 11.70 -8.96
C THR A 86 26.64 12.15 -7.72
N ASP A 87 25.94 12.69 -6.74
CA ASP A 87 26.50 13.13 -5.46
C ASP A 87 25.73 12.47 -4.29
N PRO A 88 26.41 11.68 -3.42
CA PRO A 88 25.79 11.06 -2.25
C PRO A 88 25.11 12.06 -1.30
N ARG A 89 25.58 13.31 -1.26
CA ARG A 89 24.98 14.37 -0.42
C ARG A 89 23.55 14.71 -0.85
N MET A 90 23.20 14.42 -2.10
CA MET A 90 21.86 14.67 -2.64
C MET A 90 20.85 13.57 -2.29
N ILE A 91 21.28 12.43 -1.75
CA ILE A 91 20.39 11.32 -1.39
C ILE A 91 19.37 11.75 -0.33
N VAL A 92 19.81 12.45 0.73
CA VAL A 92 18.92 12.88 1.82
C VAL A 92 17.91 13.94 1.34
N PRO A 93 18.33 15.04 0.66
CA PRO A 93 17.39 16.00 0.07
C PRO A 93 16.43 15.36 -0.94
N PHE A 94 16.92 14.41 -1.75
CA PHE A 94 16.09 13.66 -2.69
C PHE A 94 15.03 12.85 -1.96
N TYR A 95 15.43 12.04 -0.98
CA TYR A 95 14.51 11.25 -0.18
C TYR A 95 13.46 12.13 0.50
N GLN A 96 13.85 13.23 1.13
CA GLN A 96 12.89 14.15 1.77
C GLN A 96 11.91 14.80 0.78
N SER A 97 12.33 15.02 -0.47
CA SER A 97 11.46 15.59 -1.52
C SER A 97 10.44 14.60 -2.07
N PHE A 98 10.75 13.29 -2.03
CA PHE A 98 9.92 12.23 -2.62
C PHE A 98 9.18 11.38 -1.60
N ASN A 99 9.69 11.29 -0.37
CA ASN A 99 9.07 10.53 0.70
C ASN A 99 7.74 11.17 1.09
N GLY A 100 6.66 10.37 1.03
CA GLY A 100 5.30 10.85 1.29
C GLY A 100 4.72 11.79 0.21
N LYS A 101 5.41 12.01 -0.92
CA LYS A 101 4.87 12.80 -2.02
C LYS A 101 3.71 12.05 -2.67
N LYS A 102 2.57 12.71 -2.82
CA LYS A 102 1.48 12.20 -3.67
C LYS A 102 1.91 12.29 -5.13
N TRP A 103 1.98 11.14 -5.79
CA TRP A 103 2.17 11.09 -7.23
C TRP A 103 0.96 11.71 -7.94
N ARG A 104 1.21 12.38 -9.08
CA ARG A 104 0.12 12.89 -9.90
C ARG A 104 -0.64 11.69 -10.45
N GLU A 105 -1.97 11.74 -10.39
CA GLU A 105 -2.78 10.74 -11.08
C GLU A 105 -2.58 10.91 -12.58
N VAL A 106 -2.22 9.81 -13.21
CA VAL A 106 -2.02 9.75 -14.66
C VAL A 106 -3.25 9.01 -15.18
N GLN A 107 -4.14 9.73 -15.88
CA GLN A 107 -5.35 9.15 -16.47
C GLN A 107 -4.98 8.05 -17.46
#